data_AF-A0A9P3Q4R5-F1
#
_entry.id   AF-A0A9P3Q4R5-F1
#
_cell.length_a   1.000
_cell.length_b   1.000
_cell.length_c   1.000
_cell.angle_alpha   90.00
_cell.angle_beta   90.00
_cell.angle_gamma   90.00
#
_symmetry.space_group_name_H-M   'P 1'
#
loop_
_entity.id
_entity.type
_entity.pdbx_description
1 polymer ?
#
loop_
_entity_poly.entity_id
_entity_poly.type
_entity_poly.pdbx_seq_one_letter_code
_entity_poly.pdbx_strand_id
1 'polypeptide(L)'
;MLELIARGSATEHHRIPLLLHGSWHGAWCWDEHFLGYLADRGYACHALSVRGHGACSPSTWSNPNGLIGSPRWSSALKSTPFLPHEIGYTATLFGVEPELFRDMGRDMMLETGWQAVAERIDNWLTTHRF
;
A
#
# COMPACT_ATOMS: atom_id res chain seq x y z
N MET A 1 2.54 15.07 13.74
CA MET A 1 3.11 13.81 14.26
C MET A 1 3.27 12.85 13.10
N LEU A 2 4.27 11.97 13.12
CA LEU A 2 4.51 10.95 12.07
C LEU A 2 3.86 9.63 12.53
N GLU A 3 3.12 8.95 11.65
CA GLU A 3 2.52 7.63 11.91
C GLU A 3 3.30 6.57 11.14
N LEU A 4 3.72 5.53 11.86
CA LEU A 4 4.46 4.39 11.35
C LEU A 4 3.86 3.12 11.97
N ILE A 5 3.51 2.15 11.13
CA ILE A 5 3.12 0.81 11.56
C ILE A 5 4.26 -0.14 11.20
N ALA A 6 4.75 -0.89 12.19
CA ALA A 6 5.82 -1.86 12.01
C ALA A 6 5.33 -3.26 12.37
N ARG A 7 5.69 -4.26 11.56
CA ARG A 7 5.46 -5.69 11.85
C ARG A 7 6.68 -6.53 11.51
N GLY A 8 6.82 -7.65 12.21
CA GLY A 8 7.95 -8.57 12.08
C GLY A 8 9.23 -8.05 12.74
N SER A 9 10.32 -8.77 12.50
CA SER A 9 11.64 -8.48 13.06
C SER A 9 12.69 -8.62 11.96
N ALA A 10 13.72 -7.79 12.01
CA ALA A 10 14.82 -7.88 11.05
C ALA A 10 15.52 -9.22 11.22
N THR A 11 15.71 -9.94 10.12
CA THR A 11 16.51 -11.17 10.07
C THR A 11 17.73 -10.91 9.21
N GLU A 12 18.81 -11.70 9.39
CA GLU A 12 20.01 -11.57 8.57
C GLU A 12 19.74 -11.83 7.07
N HIS A 13 18.68 -12.58 6.78
CA HIS A 13 18.37 -13.06 5.44
C HIS A 13 17.40 -12.18 4.66
N HIS A 14 16.57 -11.38 5.33
CA HIS A 14 15.51 -10.59 4.70
C HIS A 14 15.71 -9.09 4.88
N ARG A 15 15.53 -8.34 3.78
CA ARG A 15 15.55 -6.87 3.77
C ARG A 15 14.36 -6.32 4.55
N ILE A 16 14.34 -5.00 4.75
CA ILE A 16 13.29 -4.28 5.48
C ILE A 16 12.47 -3.45 4.49
N PRO A 17 11.33 -3.94 3.98
CA PRO A 17 10.47 -3.16 3.09
C PRO A 17 9.86 -1.95 3.81
N LEU A 18 9.99 -0.77 3.18
CA LEU A 18 9.23 0.42 3.53
C LEU A 18 8.09 0.60 2.53
N LEU A 19 6.85 0.50 3.02
CA LEU A 19 5.64 0.59 2.22
C LEU A 19 5.05 2.00 2.31
N LEU A 20 4.82 2.61 1.15
CA LEU A 20 4.25 3.96 1.02
C LEU A 20 2.88 3.85 0.37
N HIS A 21 1.90 4.56 0.95
CA HIS A 21 0.55 4.60 0.41
C HIS A 21 0.40 5.73 -0.63
N GLY A 22 -0.58 5.59 -1.52
CA GLY A 22 -1.01 6.66 -2.43
C GLY A 22 -1.97 7.65 -1.77
N SER A 23 -2.45 8.63 -2.53
CA SER A 23 -3.45 9.59 -2.04
C SER A 23 -4.69 8.90 -1.44
N TRP A 24 -5.33 9.54 -0.47
CA TRP A 24 -6.56 9.07 0.21
C TRP A 24 -6.41 7.84 1.12
N HIS A 25 -5.19 7.33 1.30
CA HIS A 25 -4.88 6.20 2.17
C HIS A 25 -4.01 6.62 3.36
N GLY A 26 -3.61 5.66 4.19
CA GLY A 26 -2.62 5.81 5.25
C GLY A 26 -1.88 4.49 5.43
N ALA A 27 -0.95 4.41 6.39
CA ALA A 27 -0.22 3.17 6.70
C ALA A 27 -1.14 1.96 6.91
N TRP A 28 -2.36 2.20 7.42
CA TRP A 28 -3.40 1.19 7.64
C TRP A 28 -3.75 0.35 6.40
N CYS A 29 -3.60 0.87 5.17
CA CYS A 29 -3.98 0.11 3.98
C CYS A 29 -3.06 -1.09 3.72
N TRP A 30 -1.84 -1.04 4.26
CA TRP A 30 -0.89 -2.16 4.21
C TRP A 30 -1.04 -3.08 5.43
N ASP A 31 -1.58 -2.56 6.53
CA ASP A 31 -1.71 -3.29 7.78
C ASP A 31 -2.75 -4.40 7.71
N GLU A 32 -3.78 -4.23 6.90
CA GLU A 32 -4.89 -5.17 6.77
C GLU A 32 -4.43 -6.55 6.28
N HIS A 33 -3.46 -6.61 5.37
CA HIS A 33 -3.01 -7.86 4.75
C HIS A 33 -1.49 -7.99 4.58
N PHE A 34 -0.81 -6.95 4.11
CA PHE A 34 0.58 -7.04 3.61
C PHE A 34 1.61 -7.12 4.72
N LEU A 35 1.48 -6.28 5.76
CA LEU A 35 2.45 -6.26 6.85
C LEU A 35 2.50 -7.59 7.59
N GLY A 36 1.36 -8.23 7.82
CA GLY A 36 1.30 -9.58 8.41
C GLY A 36 1.89 -10.63 7.47
N TYR A 37 1.43 -10.65 6.22
CA TYR A 37 1.88 -11.63 5.22
C TYR A 37 3.42 -11.65 5.02
N LEU A 38 4.05 -10.46 4.98
CA LEU A 38 5.50 -10.35 4.85
C LEU A 38 6.21 -10.63 6.18
N ALA A 39 5.65 -10.22 7.32
CA ALA A 39 6.23 -10.56 8.62
C ALA A 39 6.31 -12.07 8.85
N ASP A 40 5.27 -12.82 8.44
CA ASP A 40 5.24 -14.29 8.53
C ASP A 40 6.32 -14.97 7.67
N ARG A 41 6.87 -14.25 6.68
CA ARG A 41 7.98 -14.70 5.82
C ARG A 41 9.34 -14.23 6.31
N GLY A 42 9.41 -13.57 7.47
CA GLY A 42 10.65 -13.16 8.12
C GLY A 42 11.16 -11.77 7.71
N TYR A 43 10.33 -10.96 7.05
CA TYR A 43 10.63 -9.54 6.79
C TYR A 43 10.31 -8.69 8.04
N ALA A 44 11.15 -7.70 8.32
CA ALA A 44 10.71 -6.55 9.12
C ALA A 44 10.10 -5.52 8.17
N CYS A 45 8.81 -5.25 8.28
CA CYS A 45 8.10 -4.36 7.37
C CYS A 45 7.61 -3.12 8.10
N HIS A 46 7.72 -1.98 7.42
CA HIS A 46 7.28 -0.70 7.93
C HIS A 46 6.33 -0.04 6.92
N ALA A 47 5.19 0.46 7.37
CA ALA A 47 4.28 1.28 6.57
C ALA A 47 4.18 2.67 7.19
N LEU A 48 4.36 3.71 6.37
CA LEU A 48 4.41 5.09 6.82
C LEU A 48 3.20 5.88 6.28
N SER A 49 2.57 6.69 7.13
CA SER A 49 1.60 7.70 6.67
C SER A 49 2.30 9.01 6.32
N VAL A 50 2.13 9.46 5.07
CA VAL A 50 2.58 10.77 4.62
C VAL A 50 1.79 11.86 5.35
N ARG A 51 2.38 13.06 5.52
CA ARG A 51 1.72 14.19 6.20
C ARG A 51 0.34 14.48 5.56
N GLY A 52 -0.68 14.73 6.38
CA GLY A 52 -2.05 15.01 5.91
C GLY A 52 -2.90 13.76 5.62
N HIS A 53 -2.36 12.56 5.85
CA HIS A 53 -3.00 11.28 5.57
C HIS A 53 -3.03 10.37 6.80
N GLY A 54 -3.90 9.36 6.84
CA GLY A 54 -4.02 8.44 7.98
C GLY A 54 -4.22 9.18 9.32
N ALA A 55 -3.55 8.72 10.38
CA ALA A 55 -3.53 9.41 11.67
C ALA A 55 -2.69 10.70 11.65
N CYS A 56 -2.00 11.01 10.55
CA CYS A 56 -1.30 12.28 10.31
C CYS A 56 -2.19 13.36 9.67
N SER A 57 -3.48 13.10 9.44
CA SER A 57 -4.44 14.12 8.98
C SER A 57 -4.81 15.08 10.12
N PRO A 58 -4.93 16.40 9.90
CA PRO A 58 -5.42 17.31 10.92
C PRO A 58 -6.78 16.85 11.43
N SER A 59 -6.99 16.85 12.75
CA SER A 59 -8.27 16.53 13.40
C SER A 59 -9.43 17.45 12.96
N THR A 60 -9.15 18.44 12.13
CA THR A 60 -10.08 19.45 11.60
C THR A 60 -10.55 19.19 10.17
N TRP A 61 -10.20 18.07 9.50
CA TRP A 61 -10.95 17.64 8.32
C TRP A 61 -12.36 17.19 8.73
N SER A 62 -13.22 18.17 8.95
CA SER A 62 -14.65 17.98 9.11
C SER A 62 -15.20 17.76 7.71
N ASN A 63 -15.56 16.53 7.38
CA ASN A 63 -16.53 16.32 6.31
C ASN A 63 -17.79 17.14 6.69
N PRO A 64 -18.49 17.84 5.75
CA PRO A 64 -19.78 18.48 6.02
C PRO A 64 -20.83 17.58 6.70
N ASN A 65 -20.61 16.27 6.71
CA ASN A 65 -21.45 15.28 7.40
C ASN A 65 -21.04 14.97 8.87
N GLY A 66 -20.08 15.68 9.46
CA GLY A 66 -19.85 15.69 10.93
C GLY A 66 -19.23 14.44 11.56
N LEU A 67 -18.60 13.56 10.78
CA LEU A 67 -17.89 12.40 11.35
C LEU A 67 -16.45 12.77 11.74
N ILE A 68 -16.18 12.87 13.04
CA ILE A 68 -14.83 12.95 13.61
C ILE A 68 -14.31 11.52 13.77
N GLY A 69 -13.23 11.18 13.07
CA GLY A 69 -12.48 9.94 13.28
C GLY A 69 -12.65 8.89 12.20
N SER A 70 -11.50 8.39 11.73
CA SER A 70 -11.25 7.18 10.93
C SER A 70 -12.34 6.77 9.95
N PRO A 71 -12.15 7.08 8.64
CA PRO A 71 -12.95 6.44 7.65
C PRO A 71 -12.51 5.03 7.26
N ARG A 72 -13.07 4.02 7.94
CA ARG A 72 -13.20 2.64 7.44
C ARG A 72 -14.19 2.57 6.27
N TRP A 73 -14.08 3.47 5.29
CA TRP A 73 -14.89 3.55 4.07
C TRP A 73 -13.94 3.62 2.86
N SER A 74 -13.32 2.49 2.51
CA SER A 74 -12.64 2.30 1.21
C SER A 74 -13.56 1.69 0.15
N SER A 75 -14.85 1.47 0.43
CA SER A 75 -15.73 0.70 -0.47
C SER A 75 -16.39 1.51 -1.59
N ALA A 76 -15.96 2.75 -1.88
CA ALA A 76 -16.75 3.62 -2.77
C ALA A 76 -15.94 4.46 -3.76
N LEU A 77 -14.93 3.90 -4.43
CA LEU A 77 -14.52 4.36 -5.76
C LEU A 77 -14.11 3.17 -6.64
N LYS A 78 -15.10 2.43 -7.16
CA LYS A 78 -14.90 1.53 -8.32
C LYS A 78 -14.64 2.30 -9.64
N SER A 79 -14.34 3.59 -9.57
CA SER A 79 -14.03 4.45 -10.72
C SER A 79 -12.54 4.72 -10.77
N THR A 80 -11.92 4.27 -11.87
CA THR A 80 -10.52 4.50 -12.24
C THR A 80 -10.20 6.00 -12.26
N PRO A 81 -9.25 6.50 -11.43
CA PRO A 81 -8.65 7.82 -11.63
C PRO A 81 -7.45 7.76 -12.57
N PHE A 82 -6.99 6.56 -12.93
CA PHE A 82 -5.91 6.34 -13.88
C PHE A 82 -6.35 5.37 -14.96
N LEU A 83 -6.24 5.77 -16.21
CA LEU A 83 -6.50 4.93 -17.37
C LEU A 83 -5.29 4.01 -17.60
N PRO A 84 -5.47 2.79 -18.17
CA PRO A 84 -4.36 1.88 -18.46
C PRO A 84 -3.20 2.53 -19.25
N HIS A 85 -3.49 3.53 -20.07
CA HIS A 85 -2.47 4.27 -20.81
C HIS A 85 -1.55 5.12 -19.92
N GLU A 86 -2.02 5.60 -18.76
CA GLU A 86 -1.21 6.37 -17.81
C GLU A 86 -0.19 5.46 -17.12
N ILE A 87 -0.60 4.22 -16.79
CA ILE A 87 0.32 3.18 -16.28
C ILE A 87 1.40 2.89 -17.33
N GLY A 88 1.00 2.70 -18.60
CA GLY A 88 1.93 2.47 -19.70
C GLY A 88 2.91 3.63 -19.93
N TYR A 89 2.44 4.87 -19.82
CA TYR A 89 3.28 6.06 -19.93
C TYR A 89 4.33 6.13 -18.82
N THR A 90 3.92 5.93 -17.56
CA THR A 90 4.86 5.90 -16.43
C THR A 90 5.88 4.78 -16.59
N ALA A 91 5.44 3.57 -16.95
CA ALA A 91 6.33 2.44 -17.13
C ALA A 91 7.38 2.71 -18.23
N THR A 92 6.94 3.30 -19.35
CA THR A 92 7.83 3.74 -20.45
C THR A 92 8.84 4.78 -19.96
N LEU A 93 8.40 5.78 -19.17
CA LEU A 93 9.27 6.83 -18.63
C LEU A 93 10.40 6.23 -17.75
N PHE A 94 10.09 5.20 -16.96
CA PHE A 94 11.05 4.54 -16.09
C PHE A 94 11.78 3.36 -16.78
N GLY A 95 11.50 3.07 -18.04
CA GLY A 95 12.12 1.97 -18.78
C GLY A 95 11.80 0.59 -18.21
N VAL A 96 10.61 0.43 -17.61
CA VAL A 96 10.14 -0.83 -17.01
C VAL A 96 8.89 -1.31 -17.71
N GLU A 97 8.69 -2.63 -17.75
CA GLU A 97 7.42 -3.22 -18.19
C GLU A 97 6.43 -3.24 -17.02
N PRO A 98 5.19 -2.72 -17.18
CA PRO A 98 4.20 -2.76 -16.12
C PRO A 98 3.59 -4.17 -16.00
N GLU A 99 3.51 -4.68 -14.78
CA GLU A 99 2.78 -5.92 -14.49
C GLU A 99 1.35 -5.58 -14.04
N LEU A 100 0.37 -6.05 -14.81
CA LEU A 100 -1.05 -5.79 -14.55
C LEU A 100 -1.73 -7.05 -14.00
N PHE A 101 -2.46 -6.89 -12.90
CA PHE A 101 -3.26 -7.96 -12.32
C PHE A 101 -4.69 -7.90 -12.87
N ARG A 102 -5.17 -9.01 -13.43
CA ARG A 102 -6.55 -9.10 -13.93
C ARG A 102 -7.55 -8.99 -12.78
N ASP A 103 -8.70 -8.38 -13.07
CA ASP A 103 -9.82 -8.23 -12.13
C ASP A 103 -9.45 -7.55 -10.80
N MET A 104 -8.41 -6.71 -10.84
CA MET A 104 -7.88 -6.01 -9.68
C MET A 104 -8.23 -4.52 -9.75
N GLY A 105 -8.72 -3.99 -8.63
CA GLY A 105 -8.96 -2.55 -8.45
C GLY A 105 -7.67 -1.76 -8.16
N ARG A 106 -7.81 -0.43 -8.10
CA ARG A 106 -6.68 0.49 -7.82
C ARG A 106 -6.08 0.26 -6.45
N ASP A 107 -6.92 0.02 -5.45
CA ASP A 107 -6.51 -0.09 -4.06
C ASP A 107 -6.18 -1.55 -3.74
N MET A 108 -5.24 -2.10 -4.52
CA MET A 108 -4.87 -3.53 -4.55
C MET A 108 -4.57 -4.13 -3.17
N MET A 109 -4.21 -3.28 -2.20
CA MET A 109 -3.90 -3.69 -0.84
C MET A 109 -5.13 -4.12 -0.04
N LEU A 110 -6.32 -3.69 -0.49
CA LEU A 110 -7.62 -3.89 0.16
C LEU A 110 -8.59 -4.70 -0.72
N GLU A 111 -8.17 -5.06 -1.93
CA GLU A 111 -8.97 -5.85 -2.87
C GLU A 111 -8.96 -7.34 -2.52
N THR A 112 -9.97 -8.10 -2.94
CA THR A 112 -10.04 -9.55 -2.66
C THR A 112 -8.88 -10.34 -3.26
N GLY A 113 -8.28 -9.83 -4.35
CA GLY A 113 -7.14 -10.46 -5.02
C GLY A 113 -5.77 -10.12 -4.44
N TRP A 114 -5.71 -9.39 -3.31
CA TRP A 114 -4.48 -8.81 -2.74
C TRP A 114 -3.31 -9.80 -2.64
N GLN A 115 -3.60 -11.08 -2.37
CA GLN A 115 -2.59 -12.13 -2.18
C GLN A 115 -1.65 -12.27 -3.37
N ALA A 116 -2.18 -12.23 -4.60
CA ALA A 116 -1.37 -12.34 -5.81
C ALA A 116 -0.30 -11.23 -5.91
N VAL A 117 -0.63 -10.04 -5.42
CA VAL A 117 0.28 -8.89 -5.40
C VAL A 117 1.34 -9.08 -4.30
N ALA A 118 0.93 -9.55 -3.13
CA ALA A 118 1.84 -9.82 -2.03
C ALA A 118 2.87 -10.91 -2.39
N GLU A 119 2.41 -12.00 -3.02
CA GLU A 119 3.26 -13.06 -3.57
C GLU A 119 4.23 -12.54 -4.61
N ARG A 120 3.76 -11.66 -5.51
CA ARG A 120 4.63 -11.10 -6.53
C ARG A 120 5.74 -10.20 -5.96
N ILE A 121 5.42 -9.43 -4.92
CA ILE A 121 6.38 -8.58 -4.20
C ILE A 121 7.40 -9.46 -3.45
N ASP A 122 6.94 -10.48 -2.73
CA ASP A 122 7.78 -11.45 -2.03
C ASP A 122 8.76 -12.15 -3.00
N ASN A 123 8.25 -12.68 -4.11
CA ASN A 123 9.07 -13.27 -5.17
C ASN A 123 10.11 -12.28 -5.72
N TRP A 124 9.75 -11.01 -5.88
CA TRP A 124 10.72 -10.00 -6.32
C TRP A 124 11.81 -9.77 -5.28
N LEU A 125 11.43 -9.58 -4.01
CA LEU A 125 12.34 -9.34 -2.90
C LEU A 125 13.31 -10.50 -2.64
N THR A 126 12.87 -11.73 -2.89
CA THR A 126 13.72 -12.93 -2.75
C THR A 126 14.67 -13.12 -3.93
N THR A 127 14.27 -12.73 -5.14
CA THR A 127 15.06 -12.93 -6.37
C THR A 127 16.02 -11.77 -6.68
N HIS A 128 15.72 -10.54 -6.26
CA HIS A 128 16.51 -9.34 -6.57
C HIS A 128 17.35 -8.90 -5.38
N ARG A 129 18.36 -9.71 -5.03
CA ARG A 129 19.30 -9.34 -3.95
C ARG A 129 20.23 -8.22 -4.42
N PHE A 130 20.05 -7.03 -3.83
CA PHE A 130 20.97 -5.90 -3.90
C PHE A 130 22.01 -5.98 -2.79
#